data_AF-A0A3M2G0V6-F1
#
_entry.id   AF-A0A3M2G0V6-F1
#
_cell.length_a   1.000
_cell.length_b   1.000
_cell.length_c   1.000
_cell.angle_alpha   90.00
_cell.angle_beta   90.00
_cell.angle_gamma   90.00
#
_symmetry.space_group_name_H-M   'P 1'
#
loop_
_entity.id
_entity.type
_entity.pdbx_description
1 polymer ?
#
loop_
_entity_poly.entity_id
_entity_poly.type
_entity_poly.pdbx_seq_one_letter_code
_entity_poly.pdbx_strand_id
1 'polypeptide(L)' 'EELPAVGLIDLTDAETGETVTLDTRSRAARAAFAAQARAQREAVQALFRRRRVDSVPIRTDEGYIEPLIHFFRRRNKRI' A
#
# COMPACT_ATOMS: atom_id res chain seq x y z
N GLU A 1 -5.76 4.18 0.11
CA GLU A 1 -5.16 5.45 0.57
C GLU A 1 -5.80 6.58 -0.17
N GLU A 2 -6.24 7.57 0.59
CA GLU A 2 -6.77 8.82 0.08
C GLU A 2 -6.04 9.93 0.81
N LEU A 3 -5.67 10.98 0.08
CA LEU A 3 -5.01 12.13 0.67
C LEU A 3 -6.05 13.07 1.29
N PRO A 4 -5.87 13.55 2.53
CA PRO A 4 -6.75 14.55 3.09
C PRO A 4 -6.54 15.90 2.38
N ALA A 5 -7.60 16.71 2.27
CA ALA A 5 -7.55 18.00 1.56
C ALA A 5 -6.99 19.13 2.45
N VAL A 6 -5.71 19.04 2.83
CA VAL A 6 -5.08 19.94 3.80
C VAL A 6 -4.26 21.08 3.18
N GLY A 7 -4.03 21.06 1.86
CA GLY A 7 -3.21 22.05 1.14
C GLY A 7 -1.93 21.46 0.57
N LEU A 8 -0.91 22.30 0.38
CA LEU A 8 0.44 21.86 0.01
C LEU A 8 1.04 21.06 1.17
N ILE A 9 1.44 19.83 0.88
CA ILE A 9 2.15 18.96 1.82
C ILE A 9 3.39 18.41 1.13
N ASP A 10 4.44 18.19 1.92
CA ASP A 10 5.58 17.40 1.50
C ASP A 10 5.30 15.94 1.86
N LEU A 11 5.26 15.09 0.84
CA LEU A 11 5.11 13.65 0.98
C LEU A 11 6.49 13.02 0.85
N THR A 12 6.98 12.41 1.91
CA THR A 12 8.22 11.63 1.90
C THR A 12 7.90 10.15 1.81
N ASP A 13 8.43 9.48 0.80
CA ASP A 13 8.41 8.04 0.67
C ASP A 13 9.34 7.42 1.74
N ALA A 14 8.79 6.56 2.60
CA ALA A 14 9.52 5.96 3.71
C ALA A 14 10.50 4.83 3.30
N GLU A 15 10.38 4.32 2.07
CA GLU A 15 11.16 3.22 1.53
C GLU A 15 12.40 3.74 0.78
N THR A 16 12.25 4.86 0.08
CA THR A 16 13.31 5.48 -0.73
C THR A 16 13.89 6.77 -0.14
N GLY A 17 13.12 7.46 0.72
CA GLY A 17 13.47 8.78 1.24
C GLY A 17 13.17 9.94 0.28
N GLU A 18 12.59 9.68 -0.90
CA GLU A 18 12.23 10.72 -1.86
C GLU A 18 11.11 11.62 -1.31
N THR A 19 11.24 12.94 -1.49
CA THR A 19 10.21 13.91 -1.07
C THR A 19 9.59 14.62 -2.26
N VAL A 20 8.26 14.63 -2.31
CA VAL A 20 7.48 15.28 -3.36
C VAL A 20 6.50 16.25 -2.71
N THR A 21 6.53 17.51 -3.16
CA THR A 21 5.54 18.51 -2.76
C THR A 21 4.27 18.33 -3.57
N LEU A 22 3.12 18.18 -2.90
CA LEU A 22 1.84 17.92 -3.53
C LEU A 22 0.73 18.84 -2.98
N ASP A 23 -0.01 19.48 -3.87
CA ASP A 23 -1.22 20.24 -3.49
C ASP A 23 -2.43 19.29 -3.38
N THR A 24 -2.80 18.98 -2.14
CA THR A 24 -3.92 18.09 -1.82
C THR A 24 -5.29 18.76 -1.92
N ARG A 25 -5.40 20.06 -2.21
CA ARG A 25 -6.71 20.71 -2.44
C ARG A 25 -7.30 20.33 -3.80
N SER A 26 -6.46 20.02 -4.78
CA SER A 26 -6.90 19.56 -6.10
C SER A 26 -7.53 18.17 -6.01
N ARG A 27 -8.84 18.08 -6.27
CA ARG A 27 -9.57 16.81 -6.35
C ARG A 27 -8.98 15.88 -7.42
N ALA A 28 -8.51 16.46 -8.54
CA ALA A 28 -7.87 15.72 -9.60
C ALA A 28 -6.53 15.10 -9.14
N ALA A 29 -5.72 15.86 -8.40
CA ALA A 29 -4.47 15.35 -7.83
C ALA A 29 -4.71 14.20 -6.83
N ARG A 30 -5.70 14.35 -5.94
CA ARG A 30 -6.07 13.28 -4.99
C ARG A 30 -6.55 12.01 -5.71
N ALA A 31 -7.36 12.16 -6.76
CA ALA A 31 -7.84 11.02 -7.53
C ALA A 31 -6.71 10.32 -8.30
N ALA A 32 -5.80 11.09 -8.90
CA ALA A 32 -4.62 10.56 -9.58
C ALA A 32 -3.71 9.79 -8.61
N PHE A 33 -3.45 10.33 -7.42
CA PHE A 33 -2.68 9.65 -6.38
C PHE A 33 -3.33 8.33 -5.96
N ALA A 34 -4.64 8.34 -5.67
CA ALA A 34 -5.36 7.13 -5.27
C ALA A 34 -5.33 6.05 -6.37
N ALA A 35 -5.46 6.46 -7.64
CA ALA A 35 -5.36 5.56 -8.79
C ALA A 35 -3.95 4.97 -8.93
N GLN A 36 -2.91 5.79 -8.80
CA GLN A 36 -1.52 5.36 -8.84
C GLN A 36 -1.20 4.38 -7.71
N ALA A 37 -1.56 4.71 -6.47
CA ALA A 37 -1.35 3.84 -5.31
C ALA A 37 -2.08 2.49 -5.47
N ARG A 38 -3.28 2.49 -6.05
CA ARG A 38 -4.02 1.26 -6.37
C ARG A 38 -3.31 0.44 -7.45
N ALA A 39 -2.89 1.08 -8.54
CA ALA A 39 -2.19 0.41 -9.63
C ALA A 39 -0.87 -0.24 -9.17
N GLN A 40 -0.10 0.45 -8.31
CA GLN A 40 1.11 -0.11 -7.71
C GLN A 40 0.82 -1.33 -6.85
N ARG A 41 -0.20 -1.27 -5.97
CA ARG A 41 -0.61 -2.43 -5.15
C ARG A 41 -1.02 -3.62 -6.00
N GLU A 42 -1.79 -3.41 -7.06
CA GLU A 42 -2.22 -4.47 -7.99
C GLU A 42 -1.02 -5.08 -8.74
N ALA A 43 -0.04 -4.26 -9.17
CA ALA A 43 1.17 -4.71 -9.83
C ALA A 43 2.03 -5.60 -8.92
N VAL A 44 2.23 -5.19 -7.66
CA VAL A 44 2.98 -5.98 -6.66
C VAL A 44 2.28 -7.31 -6.38
N GLN A 45 0.96 -7.30 -6.19
CA GLN A 45 0.19 -8.53 -5.98
C GLN A 45 0.26 -9.48 -7.19
N ALA A 46 0.18 -8.95 -8.41
CA ALA A 46 0.31 -9.73 -9.63
C ALA A 46 1.72 -10.35 -9.74
N LEU A 47 2.76 -9.60 -9.39
CA LEU A 47 4.14 -10.08 -9.38
C LEU A 47 4.32 -11.24 -8.40
N PHE A 48 3.85 -11.10 -7.16
CA PHE A 48 3.94 -12.17 -6.16
C PHE A 48 3.15 -13.41 -6.57
N ARG A 49 1.93 -13.25 -7.08
CA ARG A 49 1.11 -14.36 -7.59
C ARG A 49 1.82 -15.10 -8.73
N ARG A 50 2.41 -14.38 -9.69
CA ARG A 50 3.14 -15.00 -10.81
C ARG A 50 4.37 -15.78 -10.33
N ARG A 51 5.00 -15.36 -9.25
CA ARG A 51 6.16 -16.03 -8.64
C ARG A 51 5.78 -17.10 -7.61
N ARG A 52 4.48 -17.37 -7.39
CA ARG A 52 3.95 -18.26 -6.35
C ARG A 52 4.46 -17.89 -4.95
N VAL A 53 4.73 -16.61 -4.73
CA VAL A 53 5.11 -16.06 -3.43
C VAL A 53 3.83 -15.71 -2.70
N ASP A 54 3.64 -16.31 -1.53
CA ASP A 54 2.55 -15.94 -0.63
C ASP A 54 2.83 -14.56 -0.03
N SER A 55 1.83 -13.66 -0.08
CA SER A 55 1.92 -12.32 0.50
C SER A 55 0.81 -12.09 1.52
N VAL A 56 1.11 -11.29 2.55
CA VAL A 56 0.14 -10.78 3.53
C VAL A 56 0.14 -9.26 3.46
N PRO A 57 -0.95 -8.62 2.99
CA PRO A 57 -1.07 -7.18 3.09
C PRO A 57 -1.28 -6.82 4.56
N ILE A 58 -0.45 -5.92 5.07
CA ILE A 58 -0.56 -5.39 6.44
C ILE A 58 -0.76 -3.88 6.31
N ARG A 59 -1.71 -3.37 7.09
CA ARG A 59 -1.92 -1.93 7.24
C ARG A 59 -1.25 -1.45 8.50
N THR A 60 -0.66 -0.26 8.46
CA THR A 60 0.02 0.36 9.61
C THR A 60 -0.96 0.90 10.65
N ASP A 61 -2.22 1.13 10.28
CA ASP A 61 -3.29 1.62 11.15
C ASP A 61 -4.14 0.49 11.76
N GLU A 62 -3.84 -0.77 11.46
CA GLU A 62 -4.56 -1.94 11.98
C GLU A 62 -3.60 -2.90 12.71
N GLY A 63 -4.15 -3.72 13.62
CA GLY A 63 -3.37 -4.75 14.31
C GLY A 63 -2.83 -5.80 13.34
N TYR A 64 -1.51 -5.98 13.29
CA TYR A 64 -0.85 -6.88 12.33
C TYR A 64 -0.70 -8.34 12.80
N ILE A 65 -0.93 -8.63 14.10
CA ILE A 65 -0.74 -9.96 14.68
C ILE A 65 -1.70 -10.99 14.08
N GLU A 66 -3.01 -10.70 14.03
CA GLU A 66 -4.01 -11.64 13.52
C GLU A 66 -3.81 -11.97 12.03
N PRO A 67 -3.55 -10.99 11.12
CA PRO A 67 -3.18 -11.26 9.74
C PRO A 67 -1.96 -12.19 9.59
N LEU A 68 -0.92 -12.01 10.41
CA LEU A 68 0.27 -12.85 10.39
C LEU A 68 -0.03 -14.27 10.85
N ILE A 69 -0.79 -14.46 11.94
CA ILE A 69 -1.19 -15.78 12.42
C ILE A 69 -1.97 -16.53 11.34
N HIS A 70 -2.95 -15.87 10.71
CA HIS A 70 -3.73 -16.46 9.63
C HIS A 70 -2.84 -16.87 8.44
N PHE A 71 -1.89 -16.01 8.06
CA PHE A 71 -0.95 -16.27 6.98
C PHE A 71 -0.12 -17.53 7.24
N PHE A 72 0.51 -17.65 8.40
CA PHE A 72 1.33 -18.81 8.74
C PHE A 72 0.50 -20.09 8.88
N ARG A 73 -0.71 -20.03 9.44
CA ARG A 73 -1.64 -21.18 9.49
C ARG A 73 -2.01 -21.67 8.09
N ARG A 74 -2.32 -20.77 7.17
CA ARG A 74 -2.66 -21.12 5.78
C ARG A 74 -1.47 -21.75 5.06
N ARG A 75 -0.26 -21.25 5.31
CA ARG A 75 0.98 -21.81 4.74
C ARG A 75 1.28 -23.21 5.28
N ASN A 76 1.14 -23.43 6.59
CA ASN A 76 1.38 -24.74 7.21
C ASN A 76 0.40 -25.83 6.74
N LYS A 77 -0.82 -25.48 6.31
CA LYS A 77 -1.78 -26.44 5.73
C LYS A 77 -1.44 -26.93 4.32
N ARG A 78 -0.45 -26.31 3.66
CA ARG A 78 -0.01 -26.68 2.30
C ARG A 78 1.26 -27.56 2.31
N ILE A 79 1.85 -27.76 3.48
CA ILE A 79 2.93 -28.72 3.76
C ILE A 79 2.27 -30.01 4.22
#